data_AF-A0A1C4YPL9-F1
#
_entry.id   AF-A0A1C4YPL9-F1
#
_cell.length_a   1.000
_cell.length_b   1.000
_cell.length_c   1.000
_cell.angle_alpha   90.00
_cell.angle_beta   90.00
_cell.angle_gamma   90.00
#
_symmetry.space_group_name_H-M   'P 1'
#
loop_
_entity.id
_entity.type
_entity.pdbx_description
1 polymer ?
#
loop_
_entity_poly.entity_id
_entity_poly.type
_entity_poly.pdbx_seq_one_letter_code
_entity_poly.pdbx_strand_id
1 'polypeptide(L)'
;MGHLTREQILARKTGRGTATLPDGSTVAIRALTRDEVLQAQESGRSTAERDTFIVATGMTDPKLSEEDVAAWAGSGDAGDLVAVSDAIAELSGLKPGAGKDATKSPAGRR
;
A
#
# COMPACT_ATOMS: atom_id res chain seq x y z
N MET A 1 -21.46 -17.25 -11.88
CA MET A 1 -20.78 -15.96 -11.66
C MET A 1 -20.52 -15.35 -13.03
N GLY A 2 -20.89 -14.08 -13.25
CA GLY A 2 -20.77 -13.42 -14.55
C GLY A 2 -19.32 -13.39 -15.04
N HIS A 3 -19.08 -13.84 -16.27
CA HIS A 3 -17.75 -13.96 -16.86
C HIS A 3 -17.27 -12.58 -17.36
N LEU A 4 -16.12 -12.12 -16.86
CA LEU A 4 -15.46 -10.91 -17.36
C LEU A 4 -14.99 -11.10 -18.81
N THR A 5 -15.01 -10.03 -19.62
CA THR A 5 -14.44 -10.07 -20.97
C THR A 5 -12.91 -9.98 -20.91
N ARG A 6 -12.21 -10.56 -21.90
CA ARG A 6 -10.73 -10.69 -21.88
C ARG A 6 -10.01 -9.34 -21.75
N GLU A 7 -10.49 -8.28 -22.39
CA GLU A 7 -9.87 -6.95 -22.37
C GLU A 7 -10.17 -6.19 -21.07
N GLN A 8 -11.34 -6.43 -20.46
CA GLN A 8 -11.75 -5.81 -19.19
C GLN A 8 -11.04 -6.42 -17.97
N ILE A 9 -10.50 -7.64 -18.07
CA ILE A 9 -9.56 -8.22 -17.10
C ILE A 9 -8.18 -7.57 -17.22
N LEU A 10 -7.75 -7.22 -18.43
CA LEU A 10 -6.38 -6.78 -18.74
C LEU A 10 -6.09 -5.30 -18.45
N ALA A 11 -7.11 -4.48 -18.18
CA ALA A 11 -6.94 -3.06 -17.81
C ALA A 11 -6.71 -2.81 -16.31
N ARG A 12 -6.66 -3.87 -15.47
CA ARG A 12 -6.55 -3.78 -14.01
C ARG A 12 -5.16 -3.30 -13.59
N LYS A 13 -4.93 -1.99 -13.69
CA LYS A 13 -3.72 -1.33 -13.18
C LYS A 13 -3.93 -1.04 -11.70
N THR A 14 -3.31 -1.83 -10.82
CA THR A 14 -3.04 -1.35 -9.47
C THR A 14 -2.13 -0.14 -9.60
N GLY A 15 -2.53 0.99 -9.00
CA GLY A 15 -1.69 2.19 -8.97
C GLY A 15 -0.29 1.83 -8.46
N ARG A 16 0.74 2.51 -8.94
CA ARG A 16 2.12 2.33 -8.45
C ARG A 16 2.60 3.65 -7.89
N GLY A 17 3.45 3.57 -6.88
CA GLY A 17 4.04 4.72 -6.24
C GLY A 17 5.30 4.34 -5.49
N THR A 18 5.82 5.29 -4.73
CA THR A 18 6.96 5.10 -3.86
C THR A 18 6.61 5.63 -2.48
N ALA A 19 6.90 4.85 -1.44
CA ALA A 19 6.82 5.31 -0.06
C ALA A 19 8.21 5.79 0.38
N THR A 20 8.27 6.94 1.04
CA THR A 20 9.52 7.47 1.62
C THR A 20 9.52 7.14 3.09
N LEU A 21 10.59 6.50 3.55
CA LEU A 21 10.80 6.17 4.95
C LEU A 21 11.40 7.35 5.71
N PRO A 22 11.22 7.43 7.04
CA PRO A 22 11.82 8.44 7.91
C PRO A 22 13.34 8.60 7.77
N ASP A 23 14.06 7.52 7.45
CA ASP A 23 15.52 7.52 7.20
C ASP A 23 15.92 8.11 5.84
N GLY A 24 14.94 8.50 5.02
CA GLY A 24 15.12 9.05 3.68
C GLY A 24 15.24 8.00 2.58
N SER A 25 15.17 6.71 2.91
CA SER A 25 15.10 5.64 1.91
C SER A 25 13.72 5.58 1.25
N THR A 26 13.64 4.96 0.08
CA THR A 26 12.38 4.86 -0.68
C THR A 26 12.12 3.43 -1.11
N VAL A 27 10.88 2.96 -0.94
CA VAL A 27 10.43 1.64 -1.38
C VAL A 27 9.34 1.76 -2.43
N ALA A 28 9.32 0.84 -3.39
CA ALA A 28 8.28 0.81 -4.41
C ALA A 28 7.03 0.11 -3.88
N ILE A 29 5.88 0.73 -4.10
CA ILE A 29 4.58 0.24 -3.63
C ILE A 29 3.56 0.19 -4.76
N ARG A 30 2.52 -0.61 -4.54
CA ARG A 30 1.33 -0.69 -5.39
C ARG A 30 0.04 -0.59 -4.59
N ALA A 31 -1.04 -0.29 -5.28
CA ALA A 31 -2.37 -0.34 -4.73
C ALA A 31 -2.72 -1.80 -4.41
N LEU A 32 -3.46 -1.97 -3.32
CA LEU A 32 -4.16 -3.20 -3.03
C LEU A 32 -5.42 -3.27 -3.88
N THR A 33 -5.74 -4.48 -4.30
CA THR A 33 -7.03 -4.82 -4.88
C THR A 33 -8.10 -4.87 -3.79
N ARG A 34 -9.36 -4.79 -4.19
CA ARG A 34 -10.49 -4.89 -3.25
C ARG A 34 -10.44 -6.15 -2.39
N ASP A 35 -10.06 -7.28 -2.99
CA ASP A 35 -10.02 -8.58 -2.31
C ASP A 35 -8.90 -8.59 -1.25
N GLU A 36 -7.74 -8.04 -1.58
CA GLU A 36 -6.61 -7.90 -0.64
C GLU A 36 -6.98 -6.98 0.54
N VAL A 37 -7.70 -5.89 0.29
CA VAL A 37 -8.17 -5.00 1.37
C VAL A 37 -9.13 -5.73 2.31
N LEU A 38 -10.08 -6.50 1.76
CA LEU A 38 -11.02 -7.27 2.57
C LEU A 38 -10.29 -8.33 3.42
N GLN A 39 -9.24 -8.94 2.87
CA GLN A 39 -8.38 -9.87 3.61
C GLN A 39 -7.59 -9.16 4.72
N ALA A 40 -7.10 -7.94 4.48
CA ALA A 40 -6.46 -7.13 5.52
C ALA A 40 -7.44 -6.76 6.65
N GLN A 41 -8.73 -6.58 6.35
CA GLN A 41 -9.77 -6.21 7.31
C GLN A 41 -10.45 -7.40 8.00
N GLU A 42 -9.98 -8.62 7.75
CA GLU A 42 -10.56 -9.82 8.32
C GLU A 42 -10.65 -9.75 9.85
N SER A 43 -11.81 -10.15 10.38
CA SER A 43 -12.11 -10.15 11.81
C SER A 43 -11.13 -11.05 12.54
N GLY A 44 -10.45 -10.53 13.56
CA GLY A 44 -9.50 -11.28 14.38
C GLY A 44 -8.04 -10.85 14.23
N ARG A 45 -7.67 -10.12 13.17
CA ARG A 45 -6.33 -9.53 13.07
C ARG A 45 -6.18 -8.34 14.03
N SER A 46 -5.07 -8.29 14.76
CA SER A 46 -4.58 -7.11 15.46
C SER A 46 -4.17 -6.03 14.45
N THR A 47 -4.08 -4.77 14.89
CA THR A 47 -3.63 -3.68 14.01
C THR A 47 -2.26 -3.96 13.39
N ALA A 48 -1.33 -4.51 14.17
CA ALA A 48 -0.01 -4.89 13.69
C ALA A 48 -0.06 -5.96 12.57
N GLU A 49 -0.89 -6.99 12.73
CA GLU A 49 -1.06 -8.03 11.69
C GLU A 49 -1.70 -7.47 10.41
N ARG A 50 -2.55 -6.45 10.53
CA ARG A 50 -3.10 -5.76 9.35
C ARG A 50 -2.03 -4.97 8.61
N ASP A 51 -1.21 -4.20 9.33
CA ASP A 51 -0.13 -3.42 8.73
C ASP A 51 0.92 -4.33 8.08
N THR A 52 1.31 -5.41 8.74
CA THR A 52 2.20 -6.43 8.19
C THR A 52 1.68 -6.98 6.86
N PHE A 53 0.41 -7.37 6.82
CA PHE A 53 -0.21 -7.88 5.61
C PHE A 53 -0.28 -6.83 4.49
N ILE A 54 -0.65 -5.59 4.82
CA ILE A 54 -0.74 -4.48 3.86
C ILE A 54 0.63 -4.23 3.23
N VAL A 55 1.69 -4.14 4.04
CA VAL A 55 3.05 -3.90 3.57
C VAL A 55 3.56 -5.08 2.74
N ALA A 56 3.43 -6.32 3.23
CA ALA A 56 3.88 -7.50 2.47
C ALA A 56 3.17 -7.63 1.11
N THR A 57 1.89 -7.27 1.06
CA THR A 57 1.08 -7.36 -0.17
C THR A 57 1.35 -6.21 -1.14
N GLY A 58 1.43 -4.98 -0.60
CA GLY A 58 1.52 -3.74 -1.36
C GLY A 58 2.95 -3.30 -1.70
N MET A 59 3.96 -3.73 -0.95
CA MET A 59 5.36 -3.43 -1.28
C MET A 59 5.84 -4.35 -2.41
N THR A 60 6.41 -3.72 -3.43
CA THR A 60 6.88 -4.41 -4.65
C THR A 60 8.40 -4.47 -4.74
N ASP A 61 9.11 -3.53 -4.11
CA ASP A 61 10.57 -3.52 -4.04
C ASP A 61 11.06 -2.75 -2.80
N PRO A 62 11.81 -3.39 -1.87
CA PRO A 62 12.13 -4.82 -1.85
C PRO A 62 10.86 -5.66 -1.65
N LYS A 63 10.82 -6.88 -2.20
CA LYS A 63 9.70 -7.79 -1.97
C LYS A 63 9.91 -8.57 -0.66
N LEU A 64 9.10 -8.26 0.36
CA LEU A 64 9.15 -8.91 1.66
C LEU A 64 7.96 -9.85 1.88
N SER A 65 8.19 -10.95 2.59
CA SER A 65 7.13 -11.81 3.12
C SER A 65 6.50 -11.19 4.38
N GLU A 66 5.35 -11.72 4.83
CA GLU A 66 4.75 -11.28 6.10
C GLU A 66 5.68 -11.55 7.30
N GLU A 67 6.47 -12.63 7.25
CA GLU A 67 7.46 -12.96 8.29
C GLU A 67 8.62 -11.96 8.31
N ASP A 68 9.13 -11.57 7.14
CA ASP A 68 10.18 -10.55 7.03
C ASP A 68 9.68 -9.18 7.50
N VAL A 69 8.45 -8.82 7.15
CA VAL A 69 7.82 -7.58 7.59
C VAL A 69 7.56 -7.60 9.09
N ALA A 70 7.16 -8.74 9.67
CA ALA A 70 7.00 -8.88 11.11
C ALA A 70 8.35 -8.78 11.85
N ALA A 71 9.41 -9.38 11.29
CA ALA A 71 10.76 -9.24 11.82
C ALA A 71 11.25 -7.79 11.74
N TRP A 72 10.95 -7.09 10.66
CA TRP A 72 11.21 -5.66 10.50
C TRP A 72 10.42 -4.82 11.51
N ALA A 73 9.12 -5.08 11.68
CA ALA A 73 8.29 -4.40 12.67
C ALA A 73 8.75 -4.65 14.11
N GLY A 74 9.35 -5.81 14.40
CA GLY A 74 9.88 -6.17 15.71
C GLY A 74 11.30 -5.65 15.98
N SER A 75 12.03 -5.20 14.96
CA SER A 75 13.44 -4.76 15.10
C SER A 75 13.68 -3.31 14.69
N GLY A 76 12.79 -2.71 13.91
CA GLY A 76 12.86 -1.35 13.41
C GLY A 76 12.01 -0.35 14.21
N ASP A 77 12.13 0.92 13.84
CA ASP A 77 11.30 1.98 14.41
C ASP A 77 9.85 1.84 13.92
N ALA A 78 8.88 1.94 14.84
CA ALA A 78 7.45 1.80 14.51
C ALA A 78 6.96 2.78 13.43
N GLY A 79 7.67 3.91 13.24
CA GLY A 79 7.32 4.92 12.23
C GLY A 79 7.52 4.45 10.78
N ASP A 80 8.44 3.52 10.54
CA ASP A 80 8.78 3.08 9.20
C ASP A 80 7.69 2.21 8.58
N LEU A 81 7.23 1.22 9.35
CA LEU A 81 6.15 0.32 8.94
C LEU A 81 4.85 1.10 8.69
N VAL A 82 4.54 2.02 9.59
CA VAL A 82 3.35 2.89 9.49
C VAL A 82 3.42 3.78 8.26
N ALA A 83 4.58 4.38 7.95
CA ALA A 83 4.75 5.22 6.76
C ALA A 83 4.46 4.44 5.46
N VAL A 84 4.93 3.20 5.37
CA VAL A 84 4.71 2.35 4.19
C VAL A 84 3.27 1.84 4.12
N SER A 85 2.69 1.37 5.24
CA SER A 85 1.30 0.90 5.26
C SER A 85 0.33 2.01 4.93
N ASP A 86 0.58 3.22 5.42
CA ASP A 86 -0.20 4.42 5.12
C ASP A 86 -0.13 4.84 3.66
N ALA A 87 1.07 4.82 3.06
CA ALA A 87 1.25 5.16 1.66
C ALA A 87 0.54 4.16 0.73
N ILE A 88 0.58 2.86 1.08
CA ILE A 88 -0.17 1.83 0.38
C ILE A 88 -1.68 2.04 0.55
N ALA A 89 -2.15 2.34 1.77
CA ALA A 89 -3.55 2.59 2.05
C ALA A 89 -4.09 3.82 1.31
N GLU A 90 -3.31 4.91 1.26
CA GLU A 90 -3.63 6.11 0.49
C GLU A 90 -3.74 5.81 -1.00
N LEU A 91 -2.74 5.11 -1.55
CA LEU A 91 -2.69 4.74 -2.96
C LEU A 91 -3.78 3.72 -3.34
N SER A 92 -4.28 2.97 -2.37
CA SER A 92 -5.43 2.07 -2.50
C SER A 92 -6.79 2.76 -2.31
N GLY A 93 -6.79 4.07 -2.00
CA GLY A 93 -8.01 4.85 -1.78
C GLY A 93 -8.73 4.55 -0.46
N LEU A 94 -8.01 4.06 0.55
CA LEU A 94 -8.56 3.62 1.84
C LEU A 94 -8.55 4.72 2.92
N LYS A 95 -7.75 5.78 2.75
CA LYS A 95 -7.74 6.91 3.70
C LYS A 95 -8.97 7.81 3.52
N PRO A 96 -9.69 8.19 4.60
CA PRO A 96 -10.76 9.18 4.53
C PRO A 96 -10.22 10.51 4.03
N GLY A 97 -10.57 10.93 2.80
CA GLY A 97 -10.14 12.21 2.22
C GLY A 97 -9.06 12.14 1.12
N ALA A 98 -8.52 10.95 0.78
CA ALA A 98 -7.52 10.78 -0.29
C ALA A 98 -7.99 11.22 -1.70
N GLY A 99 -9.28 11.52 -1.86
CA GLY A 99 -9.83 12.13 -3.08
C GLY A 99 -9.59 13.64 -3.23
N LYS A 100 -8.86 14.31 -2.33
CA LYS A 100 -8.73 15.79 -2.32
C LYS A 100 -7.32 16.35 -2.58
N ASP A 101 -6.25 15.56 -2.50
CA ASP A 101 -4.88 16.08 -2.61
C ASP A 101 -4.17 15.82 -3.95
N ALA A 102 -4.78 15.06 -4.87
CA ALA A 102 -4.18 14.75 -6.18
C ALA A 102 -4.16 15.94 -7.17
N THR A 103 -4.53 17.16 -6.74
CA THR A 103 -4.37 18.39 -7.53
C THR A 103 -3.37 19.34 -6.88
N LYS A 104 -2.10 18.93 -6.79
CA LYS A 104 -1.01 19.90 -6.73
C LYS A 104 -0.29 19.91 -8.07
N SER A 105 -0.87 20.68 -8.99
CA SER A 105 -0.24 21.11 -10.24
C SER A 105 1.21 21.54 -9.98
N PRO A 106 2.19 21.15 -10.81
CA PRO A 106 3.52 21.74 -10.73
C PRO A 106 3.39 23.21 -11.11
N ALA A 107 3.51 24.07 -10.11
CA ALA A 107 3.56 25.50 -10.29
C ALA A 107 4.80 25.87 -11.11
N GLY A 108 4.55 26.53 -12.24
CA GLY A 108 5.34 27.63 -12.76
C GLY A 108 6.80 27.34 -13.13
N ARG A 109 7.03 26.97 -14.39
CA ARG A 109 8.30 27.29 -15.06
C ARG A 109 8.19 28.73 -15.57
N ARG A 110 8.92 29.66 -14.95
CA ARG A 110 9.28 30.96 -15.54
C ARG A 110 10.77 30.94 -15.80
#